data_AF-A0A3L7XNY0-F1
#
_entry.id   AF-A0A3L7XNY0-F1
#
_cell.length_a   1.000
_cell.length_b   1.000
_cell.length_c   1.000
_cell.angle_alpha   90.00
_cell.angle_beta   90.00
_cell.angle_gamma   90.00
#
_symmetry.space_group_name_H-M   'P 1'
#
loop_
_entity.id
_entity.type
_entity.pdbx_description
1 polymer ?
#
loop_
_entity_poly.entity_id
_entity_poly.type
_entity_poly.pdbx_seq_one_letter_code
_entity_poly.pdbx_strand_id
1 'polypeptide(L)'
;MDRTDAAHDAPQSRRGLSARGAALVCLDDPRTEYATMLILQELGLSVDLAADPGSALRWARHARYEVLLVGWPRSPRPEPRP
;
A
#
# COMPACT_ATOMS: atom_id res chain seq x y z
N MET A 1 -39.61 -5.62 29.93
CA MET A 1 -39.74 -4.28 29.31
C MET A 1 -38.37 -3.64 29.51
N ASP A 2 -37.44 -3.57 28.57
CA ASP A 2 -37.50 -3.69 27.11
C ASP A 2 -36.19 -4.28 26.60
N ARG A 3 -36.28 -4.99 25.48
CA ARG A 3 -35.21 -5.62 24.72
C ARG A 3 -34.87 -4.66 23.58
N THR A 4 -33.66 -4.78 23.00
CA THR A 4 -33.30 -4.31 21.64
C THR A 4 -33.23 -2.77 21.48
N ASP A 5 -32.34 -2.16 20.70
CA ASP A 5 -31.47 -2.62 19.62
C ASP A 5 -30.53 -1.47 19.21
N ALA A 6 -29.67 -1.74 18.22
CA ALA A 6 -28.80 -0.81 17.49
C ALA A 6 -27.45 -0.54 18.19
N ALA A 7 -26.55 -1.51 18.26
CA ALA A 7 -25.88 -2.01 17.05
C ALA A 7 -25.66 -0.86 16.05
N HIS A 8 -24.66 -0.02 16.29
CA HIS A 8 -23.98 0.68 15.19
C HIS A 8 -23.07 -0.32 14.45
N ASP A 9 -23.67 -1.46 14.09
CA ASP A 9 -23.21 -2.37 13.08
C ASP A 9 -23.44 -1.65 11.75
N ALA A 10 -22.50 -0.77 11.40
CA ALA A 10 -22.45 -0.22 10.07
C ALA A 10 -21.94 -1.35 9.13
N PRO A 11 -22.75 -1.79 8.16
CA PRO A 11 -22.49 -2.99 7.41
C PRO A 11 -21.34 -2.79 6.41
N GLN A 12 -20.28 -3.58 6.57
CA GLN A 12 -19.70 -4.40 5.49
C GLN A 12 -19.35 -3.74 4.15
N SER A 13 -18.83 -2.51 4.11
CA SER A 13 -18.28 -1.94 2.86
C SER A 13 -16.75 -2.08 2.72
N ARG A 14 -16.08 -2.90 3.54
CA ARG A 14 -14.60 -2.95 3.63
C ARG A 14 -13.93 -4.32 3.51
N ARG A 15 -14.63 -5.35 3.01
CA ARG A 15 -13.98 -6.62 2.67
C ARG A 15 -13.70 -6.69 1.18
N GLY A 16 -12.66 -6.01 0.78
CA GLY A 16 -12.00 -6.20 -0.51
C GLY A 16 -10.55 -5.82 -0.32
N LEU A 17 -9.64 -6.72 -0.74
CA LEU A 17 -8.18 -6.68 -0.63
C LEU A 17 -7.63 -7.40 0.62
N SER A 18 -7.52 -8.74 0.47
CA SER A 18 -6.89 -9.76 1.32
C SER A 18 -7.32 -9.89 2.79
N ALA A 19 -7.08 -11.08 3.37
CA ALA A 19 -7.44 -11.42 4.75
C ALA A 19 -6.74 -10.53 5.81
N ARG A 20 -5.66 -9.85 5.43
CA ARG A 20 -4.83 -9.01 6.31
C ARG A 20 -4.68 -7.55 5.85
N GLY A 21 -5.43 -7.09 4.86
CA GLY A 21 -5.39 -5.69 4.40
C GLY A 21 -4.58 -5.47 3.12
N ALA A 22 -4.24 -4.19 2.86
CA ALA A 22 -3.65 -3.74 1.60
C ALA A 22 -2.35 -2.94 1.79
N ALA A 23 -1.44 -3.06 0.84
CA ALA A 23 -0.20 -2.31 0.74
C ALA A 23 -0.11 -1.55 -0.58
N LEU A 24 0.53 -0.38 -0.55
CA LEU A 24 0.84 0.43 -1.71
C LEU A 24 2.35 0.50 -1.91
N VAL A 25 2.83 0.14 -3.10
CA VAL A 25 4.26 0.14 -3.45
C VAL A 25 4.50 1.09 -4.62
N CYS A 26 5.52 1.93 -4.52
CA CYS A 26 5.98 2.85 -5.55
C CYS A 26 7.51 2.90 -5.50
N LEU A 27 8.19 2.07 -6.28
CA LEU A 27 9.65 1.97 -6.33
C LEU A 27 10.18 2.29 -7.73
N ASP A 28 11.41 2.77 -7.82
CA ASP A 28 12.07 3.15 -9.08
C ASP A 28 12.69 1.96 -9.82
N ASP A 29 13.10 0.92 -9.09
CA ASP A 29 13.64 -0.32 -9.62
C ASP A 29 12.55 -1.41 -9.76
N PRO A 30 12.23 -1.88 -10.99
CA PRO A 30 11.19 -2.88 -11.22
C PRO A 30 11.44 -4.23 -10.55
N ARG A 31 12.71 -4.61 -10.36
CA ARG A 31 13.07 -5.88 -9.70
C ARG A 31 12.77 -5.81 -8.22
N THR A 32 13.11 -4.70 -7.58
CA THR A 32 12.81 -4.41 -6.18
C THR A 32 11.30 -4.33 -5.97
N GLU A 33 10.58 -3.62 -6.85
CA GLU A 33 9.11 -3.54 -6.82
C GLU A 33 8.47 -4.93 -6.83
N TYR A 34 8.88 -5.78 -7.78
CA TYR A 34 8.36 -7.14 -7.91
C TYR A 34 8.69 -8.01 -6.69
N ALA A 35 9.93 -7.96 -6.19
CA ALA A 35 10.32 -8.71 -4.99
C ALA A 35 9.52 -8.26 -3.76
N THR A 36 9.34 -6.96 -3.57
CA THR A 36 8.53 -6.39 -2.48
C THR A 36 7.08 -6.83 -2.59
N MET A 37 6.49 -6.79 -3.79
CA MET A 37 5.13 -7.27 -4.04
C MET A 37 4.96 -8.74 -3.60
N LEU A 38 5.86 -9.63 -4.03
CA LEU A 38 5.79 -11.05 -3.67
C LEU A 38 5.84 -11.27 -2.16
N ILE A 39 6.75 -10.60 -1.46
CA ILE A 39 6.88 -10.70 0.01
C ILE A 39 5.60 -10.23 0.70
N LEU A 40 5.03 -9.11 0.28
CA LEU A 40 3.79 -8.58 0.88
C LEU A 40 2.59 -9.50 0.61
N GLN A 41 2.51 -10.08 -0.58
CA GLN A 41 1.49 -11.08 -0.92
C GLN A 41 1.65 -12.35 -0.08
N GLU A 42 2.86 -12.83 0.15
CA GLU A 42 3.15 -13.97 1.03
C GLU A 42 2.72 -13.69 2.49
N LEU A 43 2.85 -12.44 2.94
CA LEU A 43 2.34 -12.00 4.24
C LEU A 43 0.80 -11.91 4.32
N GLY A 44 0.12 -12.06 3.18
CA GLY A 44 -1.32 -12.01 3.06
C GLY A 44 -1.86 -10.60 2.85
N LEU A 45 -1.07 -9.67 2.31
CA LEU A 45 -1.55 -8.35 1.90
C LEU A 45 -1.92 -8.37 0.41
N SER A 46 -2.96 -7.64 0.04
CA SER A 46 -3.14 -7.24 -1.35
C SER A 46 -2.22 -6.08 -1.66
N VAL A 47 -1.65 -6.03 -2.86
CA VAL A 47 -0.64 -5.04 -3.22
C VAL A 47 -1.10 -4.26 -4.44
N ASP A 48 -1.14 -2.94 -4.32
CA ASP A 48 -1.30 -2.01 -5.42
C ASP A 48 0.08 -1.43 -5.79
N LEU A 49 0.40 -1.39 -7.09
CA LEU A 49 1.63 -0.82 -7.63
C LEU A 49 1.34 0.54 -8.27
N ALA A 50 1.98 1.59 -7.77
CA ALA A 50 1.88 2.92 -8.33
C ALA A 50 3.09 3.24 -9.21
N ALA A 51 2.83 3.66 -10.44
CA ALA A 51 3.86 3.97 -11.43
C ALA A 51 4.71 5.22 -11.09
N ASP A 52 4.17 6.12 -10.26
CA ASP A 52 4.83 7.36 -9.88
C ASP A 52 4.37 7.85 -8.50
N PRO A 53 5.18 8.69 -7.82
CA PRO A 53 4.86 9.20 -6.49
C PRO A 53 3.56 10.01 -6.42
N GLY A 54 3.18 10.69 -7.50
CA GLY A 54 1.96 11.48 -7.56
C GLY A 54 0.71 10.59 -7.59
N SER A 55 0.75 9.51 -8.35
CA SER A 55 -0.28 8.47 -8.35
C SER A 55 -0.37 7.77 -6.99
N ALA A 56 0.78 7.42 -6.39
CA ALA A 56 0.82 6.81 -5.06
C ALA A 56 0.17 7.70 -4.00
N LEU A 57 0.51 9.00 -3.97
CA LEU A 57 -0.09 9.96 -3.06
C LEU A 57 -1.59 10.11 -3.29
N ARG A 58 -2.04 10.13 -4.54
CA ARG A 58 -3.47 10.20 -4.88
C ARG A 58 -4.21 8.98 -4.32
N TRP A 59 -3.70 7.77 -4.54
CA TRP A 59 -4.34 6.55 -4.06
C TRP A 59 -4.35 6.48 -2.54
N ALA A 60 -3.25 6.84 -1.89
CA ALA A 60 -3.15 6.90 -0.42
C ALA A 60 -4.16 7.86 0.23
N ARG A 61 -4.63 8.89 -0.49
CA ARG A 61 -5.68 9.80 -0.02
C ARG A 61 -7.10 9.23 -0.12
N HIS A 62 -7.32 8.24 -1.00
CA HIS A 62 -8.65 7.71 -1.31
C HIS A 62 -8.86 6.28 -0.81
N ALA A 63 -7.79 5.54 -0.54
CA ALA A 63 -7.82 4.17 -0.03
C ALA A 63 -7.08 4.05 1.30
N ARG A 64 -7.44 3.04 2.09
CA ARG A 64 -6.76 2.70 3.34
C ARG A 64 -5.73 1.61 3.07
N TYR A 65 -4.46 1.98 3.16
CA TYR A 65 -3.34 1.05 3.13
C TYR A 65 -2.77 0.89 4.54
N GLU A 66 -2.40 -0.33 4.90
CA GLU A 66 -1.69 -0.62 6.16
C GLU A 66 -0.19 -0.35 6.03
N VAL A 67 0.34 -0.53 4.81
CA VAL A 67 1.75 -0.33 4.49
C VAL A 67 1.87 0.53 3.25
N LEU A 68 2.72 1.55 3.32
CA LEU A 68 3.16 2.33 2.17
C LEU A 68 4.67 2.20 2.02
N LEU A 69 5.12 1.73 0.86
CA LEU A 69 6.52 1.60 0.50
C LEU A 69 6.81 2.53 -0.67
N VAL A 70 7.52 3.62 -0.40
CA VAL A 70 7.87 4.64 -1.40
C VAL A 70 9.39 4.72 -1.49
N GLY A 71 9.92 4.49 -2.69
CA GLY A 71 11.34 4.56 -2.97
C GLY A 71 11.79 6.02 -3.05
N TRP A 72 12.96 6.30 -2.47
CA TRP A 72 13.64 7.57 -2.71
C TRP A 72 14.64 7.37 -3.86
N PRO A 73 14.63 8.22 -4.91
CA PRO A 73 15.61 8.11 -5.98
C PRO A 73 17.00 8.25 -5.38
N ARG A 74 17.88 7.30 -5.69
CA ARG A 74 19.28 7.41 -5.26
C ARG A 74 19.84 8.71 -5.83
N SER A 75 20.28 9.62 -4.94
CA SER A 75 21.04 10.79 -5.36
C SER A 75 22.24 10.30 -6.17
N PRO A 76 22.51 10.84 -7.37
CA PRO A 76 23.68 10.44 -8.13
C PRO A 76 24.91 10.62 -7.24
N ARG A 77 25.71 9.56 -7.10
CA ARG A 77 26.99 9.65 -6.38
C ARG A 77 27.79 10.78 -7.07
N PRO A 78 28.33 11.75 -6.33
CA PRO A 78 29.23 12.72 -6.94
C PRO A 78 30.38 11.93 -7.60
N GLU A 79 30.58 12.14 -8.90
CA GLU A 79 31.73 11.57 -9.59
C GLU A 79 33.01 12.06 -8.91
N PRO A 80 33.99 11.17 -8.66
CA PRO A 80 35.29 11.62 -8.19
C PRO A 80 35.88 12.55 -9.24
N ARG A 81 36.07 13.84 -8.90
CA ARG A 81 36.83 14.75 -9.75
C ARG A 81 38.25 14.21 -9.89
N PRO A 82 38.83 14.23 -11.11
CA PRO A 82 40.18 13.76 -11.36
C PRO A 82 41.23 14.56 -10.58
#